data_AF-A0A916Y119-F1
#
_entry.id   AF-A0A916Y119-F1
#
_cell.length_a   1.000
_cell.length_b   1.000
_cell.length_c   1.000
_cell.angle_alpha   90.00
_cell.angle_beta   90.00
_cell.angle_gamma   90.00
#
_symmetry.space_group_name_H-M   'P 1'
#
loop_
_entity.id
_entity.type
_entity.pdbx_description
1 polymer ?
#
loop_
_entity_poly.entity_id
_entity_poly.type
_entity_poly.pdbx_seq_one_letter_code
_entity_poly.pdbx_strand_id
1 'polypeptide(L)'
;MAKFLTTSGTSYYIESIILGAKKELYLVSPYLQISKTLSERLKDAASNGVFIKIIYGKSNLLADQLKLLESIQNLQIYFFDNLHAKCYFNEQTMVITSMNMYQFSEKNNREMGIFIDKDADADLFGDAYRETKSIIQSAVIHKKTGAIIKKESSVNIIQKEKTKTQNPKGFCIRCNDKISYNIERPYCKTCFYIWSEWENYNYVEVGCHGCGKPEATTFMKPECYSCFKKNS
;
A
#
# COMPACT_ATOMS: atom_id res chain seq x y z
N MET A 1 12.69 -28.97 -1.13
CA MET A 1 13.28 -28.59 0.16
C MET A 1 13.75 -27.15 0.12
N ALA A 2 13.23 -26.37 1.07
CA ALA A 2 13.50 -24.94 1.20
C ALA A 2 14.98 -24.64 1.45
N LYS A 3 15.43 -23.47 1.00
CA LYS A 3 16.83 -23.05 1.09
C LYS A 3 16.97 -21.71 1.79
N PHE A 4 17.87 -21.64 2.77
CA PHE A 4 18.24 -20.37 3.40
C PHE A 4 18.97 -19.45 2.41
N LEU A 5 18.68 -18.15 2.48
CA LEU A 5 19.27 -17.11 1.65
C LEU A 5 19.91 -16.03 2.51
N THR A 6 21.08 -15.57 2.09
CA THR A 6 21.70 -14.33 2.56
C THR A 6 21.09 -13.11 1.85
N THR A 7 21.52 -11.89 2.18
CA THR A 7 21.11 -10.66 1.48
C THR A 7 21.22 -10.78 -0.04
N SER A 8 22.40 -11.17 -0.55
CA SER A 8 22.65 -11.26 -1.99
C SER A 8 21.84 -12.38 -2.64
N GLY A 9 21.72 -13.53 -1.98
CA GLY A 9 20.86 -14.62 -2.45
C GLY A 9 19.39 -14.20 -2.53
N THR A 10 18.90 -13.48 -1.53
CA THR A 10 17.52 -12.97 -1.48
C THR A 10 17.23 -12.07 -2.68
N SER A 11 18.07 -11.08 -2.93
CA SER A 11 17.90 -10.18 -4.09
C SER A 11 17.90 -10.95 -5.41
N TYR A 12 18.90 -11.82 -5.60
CA TYR A 12 19.01 -12.66 -6.80
C TYR A 12 17.73 -13.47 -7.07
N TYR A 13 17.16 -14.10 -6.04
CA TYR A 13 15.95 -14.90 -6.22
C TYR A 13 14.70 -14.04 -6.41
N ILE A 14 14.58 -12.86 -5.79
CA ILE A 14 13.48 -11.92 -6.07
C ILE A 14 13.50 -11.53 -7.56
N GLU A 15 14.68 -11.17 -8.08
CA GLU A 15 14.86 -10.86 -9.50
C GLU A 15 14.53 -12.06 -10.39
N SER A 16 15.03 -13.26 -10.05
CA SER A 16 14.81 -14.48 -10.82
C SER A 16 13.34 -14.88 -10.86
N ILE A 17 12.60 -14.67 -9.77
CA ILE A 17 11.15 -14.91 -9.69
C ILE A 17 10.39 -14.02 -10.67
N ILE A 18 10.76 -12.74 -10.75
CA ILE A 18 10.11 -11.78 -11.66
C ILE A 18 10.41 -12.15 -13.11
N LEU A 19 11.66 -12.45 -13.44
CA LEU A 19 12.08 -12.84 -14.79
C LEU A 19 11.51 -14.20 -15.22
N GLY A 20 11.32 -15.11 -14.27
CA GLY A 20 10.82 -16.47 -14.52
C GLY A 20 9.30 -16.63 -14.51
N ALA A 21 8.54 -15.58 -14.20
CA ALA A 21 7.08 -15.64 -14.14
C ALA A 21 6.46 -15.86 -15.52
N LYS A 22 5.53 -16.83 -15.65
CA LYS A 22 4.84 -17.11 -16.92
C LYS A 22 3.33 -16.88 -16.86
N LYS A 23 2.72 -16.99 -15.68
CA LYS A 23 1.27 -16.85 -15.50
C LYS A 23 0.91 -15.77 -14.50
N GLU A 24 1.50 -15.84 -13.31
CA GLU A 24 1.16 -14.92 -12.23
C GLU A 24 2.42 -14.46 -11.49
N LEU A 25 2.38 -13.24 -10.97
CA LEU A 25 3.44 -12.68 -10.13
C LEU A 25 2.80 -11.95 -8.95
N TYR A 26 3.27 -12.25 -7.75
CA TYR A 26 2.81 -11.63 -6.51
C TYR A 26 3.98 -10.93 -5.83
N LEU A 27 3.80 -9.65 -5.54
CA LEU A 27 4.77 -8.82 -4.83
C LEU A 27 4.11 -8.28 -3.56
N VAL A 28 4.42 -8.89 -2.42
CA VAL A 28 3.89 -8.51 -1.11
C VAL A 28 5.01 -7.83 -0.33
N SER A 29 4.87 -6.53 -0.06
CA SER A 29 5.84 -5.79 0.75
C SER A 29 5.18 -4.54 1.33
N PRO A 30 5.33 -4.24 2.64
CA PRO A 30 4.76 -3.05 3.25
C PRO A 30 5.19 -1.76 2.53
N TYR A 31 6.47 -1.70 2.14
CA TYR A 31 7.04 -0.58 1.42
C TYR A 31 7.32 -0.95 -0.02
N LEU A 32 6.94 -0.06 -0.93
CA LEU A 32 7.24 -0.15 -2.34
C LEU A 32 8.20 0.98 -2.71
N GLN A 33 9.43 0.62 -3.06
CA GLN A 33 10.36 1.48 -3.76
C GLN A 33 10.84 0.76 -5.00
N ILE A 34 10.18 1.07 -6.11
CA ILE A 34 10.41 0.38 -7.37
C ILE A 34 11.48 1.14 -8.14
N SER A 35 12.59 0.47 -8.41
CA SER A 35 13.64 1.03 -9.27
C SER A 35 13.16 1.11 -10.73
N LYS A 36 13.85 1.91 -11.55
CA LYS A 36 13.59 1.97 -12.99
C LYS A 36 13.71 0.57 -13.63
N THR A 37 14.77 -0.16 -13.31
CA THR A 37 15.02 -1.52 -13.80
C THR A 37 13.93 -2.51 -13.39
N LEU A 38 13.47 -2.45 -12.14
CA LEU A 38 12.36 -3.29 -11.67
C LEU A 38 11.06 -2.94 -12.42
N SER A 39 10.80 -1.65 -12.64
CA SER A 39 9.63 -1.19 -13.39
C SER A 39 9.62 -1.70 -14.83
N GLU A 40 10.78 -1.68 -15.51
CA GLU A 40 10.94 -2.21 -16.87
C GLU A 40 10.63 -3.72 -16.90
N ARG A 41 11.14 -4.49 -15.94
CA ARG A 41 10.86 -5.93 -15.84
C ARG A 41 9.39 -6.25 -15.59
N LEU A 42 8.71 -5.45 -14.78
CA LEU A 42 7.27 -5.61 -14.57
C LEU A 42 6.47 -5.32 -15.85
N LYS A 43 6.92 -4.36 -16.67
CA LYS A 43 6.33 -4.09 -17.98
C LYS A 43 6.56 -5.26 -18.94
N ASP A 44 7.76 -5.82 -18.98
CA ASP A 44 8.10 -6.96 -19.83
C ASP A 44 7.32 -8.23 -19.41
N ALA A 45 7.20 -8.50 -18.12
CA ALA A 45 6.38 -9.60 -17.62
C ALA A 45 4.90 -9.40 -17.99
N ALA A 46 4.37 -8.20 -17.80
CA ALA A 46 2.99 -7.88 -18.14
C ALA A 46 2.71 -7.98 -19.66
N SER A 47 3.65 -7.56 -20.52
CA SER A 47 3.52 -7.66 -21.98
C SER A 47 3.58 -9.11 -22.47
N ASN A 48 4.29 -9.98 -21.74
CA ASN A 48 4.29 -11.43 -21.94
C ASN A 48 3.03 -12.14 -21.37
N GLY A 49 2.04 -11.39 -20.90
CA GLY A 49 0.77 -11.93 -20.42
C GLY A 49 0.76 -12.38 -18.95
N VAL A 50 1.79 -12.06 -18.17
CA VAL A 50 1.82 -12.36 -16.74
C VAL A 50 0.85 -11.44 -15.98
N PHE A 51 0.00 -12.01 -15.14
CA PHE A 51 -0.88 -11.25 -14.24
C PHE A 51 -0.15 -10.89 -12.94
N ILE A 52 0.13 -9.61 -12.78
CA ILE A 52 0.90 -9.07 -11.65
C ILE A 52 -0.05 -8.55 -10.57
N LYS A 53 0.17 -8.94 -9.31
CA LYS A 53 -0.54 -8.42 -8.14
C LYS A 53 0.48 -7.86 -7.15
N ILE A 54 0.33 -6.59 -6.84
CA ILE A 54 1.18 -5.89 -5.87
C ILE A 54 0.34 -5.60 -4.64
N ILE A 55 0.84 -5.98 -3.47
CA ILE A 55 0.19 -5.73 -2.18
C ILE A 55 1.16 -4.91 -1.32
N TYR A 56 0.70 -3.75 -0.87
CA TYR A 56 1.47 -2.83 -0.02
C TYR A 56 0.67 -2.38 1.20
N GLY A 57 1.37 -1.84 2.21
CA GLY A 57 0.72 -1.40 3.45
C GLY A 57 1.17 -0.07 4.02
N LYS A 58 2.18 0.58 3.41
CA LYS A 58 2.63 1.92 3.81
C LYS A 58 2.64 2.86 2.61
N SER A 59 2.06 4.04 2.79
CA SER A 59 1.72 4.98 1.73
C SER A 59 2.85 5.92 1.30
N ASN A 60 4.11 5.49 1.42
CA ASN A 60 5.26 6.29 0.94
C ASN A 60 5.52 6.11 -0.57
N LEU A 61 4.56 5.54 -1.31
CA LEU A 61 4.60 5.58 -2.77
C LEU A 61 4.44 7.03 -3.22
N LEU A 62 5.51 7.59 -3.78
CA LEU A 62 5.45 8.87 -4.49
C LEU A 62 4.36 8.74 -5.58
N ALA A 63 3.51 9.76 -5.71
CA ALA A 63 2.40 9.76 -6.66
C ALA A 63 2.83 9.37 -8.09
N ASP A 64 4.08 9.65 -8.47
CA ASP A 64 4.63 9.29 -9.77
C ASP A 64 5.02 7.81 -9.91
N GLN A 65 5.39 7.13 -8.82
CA GLN A 65 5.58 5.67 -8.83
C GLN A 65 4.25 4.94 -8.98
N LEU A 66 3.19 5.45 -8.33
CA LEU A 66 1.84 4.91 -8.53
C LEU A 66 1.41 5.06 -9.99
N LYS A 67 1.52 6.26 -10.58
CA LYS A 67 1.20 6.48 -12.01
C LYS A 67 1.96 5.51 -12.93
N LEU A 68 3.23 5.25 -12.65
CA LEU A 68 4.04 4.32 -13.44
C LEU A 68 3.47 2.89 -13.38
N LEU A 69 3.12 2.39 -12.19
CA LEU A 69 2.50 1.07 -12.03
C LEU A 69 1.09 1.04 -12.62
N GLU A 70 0.35 2.14 -12.48
CA GLU A 70 -0.97 2.31 -13.05
C GLU A 70 -0.96 2.30 -14.59
N SER A 71 0.16 2.59 -15.24
CA SER A 71 0.30 2.44 -16.70
C SER A 71 0.38 0.98 -17.19
N ILE A 72 0.63 0.01 -16.29
CA ILE A 72 0.81 -1.40 -16.65
C ILE A 72 -0.56 -2.09 -16.73
N GLN A 73 -0.90 -2.68 -17.88
CA GLN A 73 -2.24 -3.23 -18.13
C GLN A 73 -2.55 -4.48 -17.29
N ASN A 74 -1.65 -5.46 -17.24
CA ASN A 74 -1.85 -6.71 -16.49
C ASN A 74 -1.40 -6.63 -15.03
N LEU A 75 -1.61 -5.48 -14.38
CA LEU A 75 -1.16 -5.21 -13.01
C LEU A 75 -2.31 -4.70 -12.13
N GLN A 76 -2.48 -5.36 -10.99
CA GLN A 76 -3.43 -4.97 -9.93
C GLN A 76 -2.67 -4.55 -8.68
N ILE A 77 -3.16 -3.50 -8.03
CA ILE A 77 -2.56 -2.95 -6.82
C ILE A 77 -3.57 -3.03 -5.67
N TYR A 78 -3.13 -3.57 -4.55
CA TYR A 78 -3.89 -3.75 -3.32
C TYR A 78 -3.19 -3.05 -2.17
N PHE A 79 -3.96 -2.38 -1.32
CA PHE A 79 -3.50 -1.79 -0.08
C PHE A 79 -4.09 -2.56 1.11
N PHE A 80 -3.23 -3.04 1.98
CA PHE A 80 -3.63 -3.70 3.23
C PHE A 80 -3.03 -2.94 4.41
N ASP A 81 -3.91 -2.37 5.24
CA ASP A 81 -3.50 -1.68 6.46
C ASP A 81 -2.74 -2.63 7.38
N ASN A 82 -1.67 -2.16 8.01
CA ASN A 82 -0.79 -2.96 8.87
C ASN A 82 -0.11 -4.18 8.18
N LEU A 83 0.03 -4.17 6.85
CA LEU A 83 0.87 -5.17 6.19
C LEU A 83 2.30 -5.09 6.74
N HIS A 84 2.89 -6.23 7.08
CA HIS A 84 4.33 -6.33 7.37
C HIS A 84 4.99 -7.54 6.68
N ALA A 85 4.18 -8.39 6.05
CA ALA A 85 4.63 -9.54 5.29
C ALA A 85 5.47 -9.11 4.09
N LYS A 86 6.51 -9.88 3.80
CA LYS A 86 7.44 -9.68 2.69
C LYS A 86 7.61 -11.02 2.00
N CYS A 87 6.95 -11.14 0.87
CA CYS A 87 6.87 -12.37 0.11
C CYS A 87 6.76 -12.04 -1.38
N TYR A 88 7.59 -12.70 -2.18
CA TYR A 88 7.65 -12.50 -3.62
C TYR A 88 7.60 -13.86 -4.28
N PHE A 89 6.69 -14.08 -5.22
CA PHE A 89 6.54 -15.38 -5.84
C PHE A 89 5.83 -15.33 -7.19
N ASN A 90 6.14 -16.32 -8.02
CA ASN A 90 5.41 -16.63 -9.25
C ASN A 90 4.70 -18.00 -9.09
N GLU A 91 4.26 -18.64 -10.18
CA GLU A 91 3.56 -19.92 -10.09
C GLU A 91 4.42 -21.13 -9.62
N GLN A 92 5.75 -21.00 -9.60
CA GLN A 92 6.71 -22.08 -9.34
C GLN A 92 7.56 -21.84 -8.09
N THR A 93 8.06 -20.61 -7.90
CA THR A 93 9.06 -20.31 -6.87
C THR A 93 8.68 -19.11 -6.02
N MET A 94 9.10 -19.14 -4.76
CA MET A 94 8.77 -18.15 -3.73
C MET A 94 9.98 -17.79 -2.88
N VAL A 95 10.04 -16.52 -2.47
CA VAL A 95 10.92 -16.03 -1.40
C VAL A 95 10.08 -15.37 -0.32
N ILE A 96 10.22 -15.88 0.91
CA ILE A 96 9.78 -15.20 2.14
C ILE A 96 11.03 -14.62 2.80
N THR A 97 11.02 -13.34 3.16
CA THR A 97 12.24 -12.64 3.57
C THR A 97 11.99 -11.50 4.55
N SER A 98 13.04 -11.00 5.19
CA SER A 98 13.04 -9.70 5.87
C SER A 98 13.17 -8.51 4.91
N MET A 99 13.62 -8.74 3.67
CA MET A 99 13.92 -7.70 2.68
C MET A 99 12.66 -7.06 2.09
N ASN A 100 12.53 -5.75 2.26
CA ASN A 100 11.52 -4.94 1.56
C ASN A 100 11.87 -4.80 0.08
N MET A 101 10.87 -4.43 -0.73
CA MET A 101 11.08 -4.04 -2.13
C MET A 101 11.73 -2.64 -2.20
N TYR A 102 13.03 -2.57 -1.87
CA TYR A 102 13.82 -1.35 -1.74
C TYR A 102 15.14 -1.48 -2.53
N GLN A 103 15.39 -0.52 -3.43
CA GLN A 103 16.60 -0.47 -4.27
C GLN A 103 17.92 -0.43 -3.47
N PHE A 104 17.88 -0.05 -2.19
CA PHE A 104 19.06 0.14 -1.35
C PHE A 104 19.23 -0.90 -0.23
N SER A 105 18.25 -1.80 -0.06
CA SER A 105 18.27 -2.78 1.06
C SER A 105 19.52 -3.66 1.00
N GLU A 106 19.97 -4.04 -0.19
CA GLU A 106 21.21 -4.82 -0.39
C GLU A 106 22.48 -4.14 0.11
N LYS A 107 22.55 -2.80 0.01
CA LYS A 107 23.79 -2.05 0.30
C LYS A 107 23.92 -1.69 1.76
N ASN A 108 22.81 -1.54 2.46
CA ASN A 108 22.78 -0.97 3.81
C ASN A 108 22.29 -1.96 4.87
N ASN A 109 21.53 -3.00 4.49
CA ASN A 109 20.94 -3.94 5.44
C ASN A 109 21.48 -5.35 5.26
N ARG A 110 21.59 -6.06 6.39
CA ARG A 110 21.81 -7.50 6.41
C ARG A 110 20.46 -8.19 6.49
N GLU A 111 20.06 -8.82 5.40
CA GLU A 111 18.76 -9.45 5.23
C GLU A 111 18.94 -10.97 5.18
N MET A 112 17.85 -11.69 5.41
CA MET A 112 17.78 -13.13 5.21
C MET A 112 16.46 -13.51 4.58
N GLY A 113 16.44 -14.67 3.93
CA GLY A 113 15.24 -15.20 3.33
C GLY A 113 15.24 -16.71 3.25
N ILE A 114 14.10 -17.24 2.86
CA ILE A 114 13.92 -18.65 2.55
C ILE A 114 13.37 -18.72 1.13
N PHE A 115 14.10 -19.42 0.27
CA PHE A 115 13.63 -19.81 -1.05
C PHE A 115 12.84 -21.10 -0.95
N ILE A 116 11.70 -21.15 -1.62
CA ILE A 116 10.78 -22.28 -1.67
C ILE A 116 10.51 -22.59 -3.15
N ASP A 117 10.72 -23.85 -3.52
CA ASP A 117 10.34 -24.37 -4.83
C ASP A 117 9.09 -25.23 -4.66
N LYS A 118 8.06 -24.98 -5.47
CA LYS A 118 6.77 -25.65 -5.34
C LYS A 118 6.83 -27.15 -5.57
N ASP A 119 7.65 -27.63 -6.49
CA ASP A 119 7.76 -29.07 -6.77
C ASP A 119 8.45 -29.79 -5.61
N ALA A 120 9.31 -29.07 -4.88
CA ALA A 120 10.10 -29.62 -3.81
C ALA A 120 9.47 -29.43 -2.41
N ASP A 121 8.56 -28.47 -2.22
CA ASP A 121 7.86 -28.14 -0.96
C ASP A 121 6.42 -27.63 -1.21
N ALA A 122 5.59 -28.44 -1.86
CA ALA A 122 4.25 -28.04 -2.31
C ALA A 122 3.32 -27.55 -1.18
N ASP A 123 3.36 -28.20 -0.01
CA ASP A 123 2.50 -27.85 1.13
C ASP A 123 2.85 -26.46 1.69
N LEU A 124 4.15 -26.21 1.93
CA LEU A 124 4.64 -24.93 2.42
C LEU A 124 4.33 -23.79 1.43
N PHE A 125 4.55 -24.03 0.14
CA PHE A 125 4.17 -23.08 -0.91
C PHE A 125 2.67 -22.80 -0.89
N GLY A 126 1.86 -23.85 -0.75
CA GLY A 126 0.40 -23.79 -0.69
C GLY A 126 -0.12 -22.98 0.50
N ASP A 127 0.45 -23.17 1.70
CA ASP A 127 0.11 -22.42 2.90
C ASP A 127 0.41 -20.92 2.74
N ALA A 128 1.62 -20.57 2.32
CA ALA A 128 2.01 -19.17 2.11
C ALA A 128 1.17 -18.48 1.01
N TYR A 129 0.82 -19.23 -0.04
CA TYR A 129 -0.09 -18.75 -1.09
C TYR A 129 -1.50 -18.48 -0.55
N ARG A 130 -2.06 -19.39 0.26
CA ARG A 130 -3.38 -19.21 0.89
C ARG A 130 -3.41 -17.98 1.80
N GLU A 131 -2.37 -17.76 2.59
CA GLU A 131 -2.29 -16.56 3.44
C GLU A 131 -2.23 -15.28 2.59
N THR A 132 -1.45 -15.28 1.52
CA THR A 132 -1.41 -14.14 0.59
C THR A 132 -2.78 -13.86 -0.02
N LYS A 133 -3.56 -14.90 -0.35
CA LYS A 133 -4.93 -14.73 -0.84
C LYS A 133 -5.86 -14.15 0.22
N SER A 134 -5.75 -14.57 1.48
CA SER A 134 -6.50 -14.01 2.62
C SER A 134 -6.23 -12.51 2.78
N ILE A 135 -4.95 -12.10 2.69
CA ILE A 135 -4.54 -10.69 2.70
C ILE A 135 -5.20 -9.93 1.54
N ILE A 136 -5.12 -10.45 0.31
CA ILE A 136 -5.72 -9.82 -0.88
C ILE A 136 -7.23 -9.66 -0.74
N GLN A 137 -7.93 -10.66 -0.21
CA GLN A 137 -9.38 -10.62 0.00
C GLN A 137 -9.81 -9.53 1.00
N SER A 138 -8.94 -9.24 1.97
CA SER A 138 -9.17 -8.23 3.00
C SER A 138 -8.60 -6.85 2.63
N ALA A 139 -7.87 -6.74 1.52
CA ALA A 139 -7.22 -5.52 1.08
C ALA A 139 -8.15 -4.61 0.25
N VAL A 140 -7.90 -3.30 0.32
CA VAL A 140 -8.54 -2.30 -0.54
C VAL A 140 -7.88 -2.31 -1.90
N ILE A 141 -8.68 -2.41 -2.96
CA ILE A 141 -8.17 -2.37 -4.33
C ILE A 141 -7.89 -0.92 -4.73
N HIS A 142 -6.64 -0.58 -5.03
CA HIS A 142 -6.24 0.73 -5.56
C HIS A 142 -6.44 0.84 -7.06
N LYS A 143 -6.26 -0.25 -7.82
CA LYS A 143 -6.50 -0.27 -9.27
C LYS A 143 -6.96 -1.64 -9.77
N LYS A 144 -7.96 -1.63 -10.65
CA LYS A 144 -8.28 -2.73 -11.58
C LYS A 144 -8.03 -2.26 -13.02
N THR A 145 -6.98 -2.74 -13.67
CA THR A 145 -7.00 -2.83 -15.14
C THR A 145 -7.43 -4.25 -15.49
N GLY A 146 -8.47 -4.35 -16.31
CA GLY A 146 -9.14 -5.61 -16.61
C GLY A 146 -8.57 -6.29 -17.85
N ALA A 147 -8.50 -7.62 -17.79
CA ALA A 147 -9.00 -8.46 -18.87
C ALA A 147 -10.27 -9.16 -18.34
N ILE A 148 -11.37 -9.01 -19.06
CA ILE A 148 -12.67 -9.67 -18.79
C ILE A 148 -12.56 -11.17 -19.10
N ILE A 149 -13.27 -12.00 -18.31
CA ILE A 149 -14.10 -13.21 -18.60
C ILE A 149 -14.05 -14.08 -17.32
N LYS A 150 -15.10 -14.53 -16.63
CA LYS A 150 -16.57 -14.63 -16.82
C LYS A 150 -17.26 -14.64 -15.42
N LYS A 151 -18.54 -14.22 -15.35
CA LYS A 151 -19.49 -14.52 -14.24
C LYS A 151 -19.52 -16.04 -13.97
N GLU A 152 -19.77 -16.60 -12.79
CA GLU A 152 -20.85 -16.44 -11.79
C GLU A 152 -20.26 -16.77 -10.38
N SER A 153 -20.81 -16.48 -9.19
CA SER A 153 -22.19 -16.60 -8.72
C SER A 153 -22.40 -15.78 -7.43
N SER A 154 -23.56 -15.14 -7.34
CA SER A 154 -24.38 -14.85 -6.15
C SER A 154 -23.76 -14.93 -4.74
N VAL A 155 -23.66 -13.78 -4.07
CA VAL A 155 -23.98 -13.66 -2.65
C VAL A 155 -24.80 -12.37 -2.43
N ASN A 156 -26.04 -12.55 -2.00
CA ASN A 156 -26.90 -11.49 -1.50
C ASN A 156 -26.28 -10.87 -0.25
N ILE A 157 -25.99 -9.56 -0.26
CA ILE A 157 -25.78 -8.81 0.97
C ILE A 157 -26.77 -7.65 1.00
N ILE A 158 -27.64 -7.77 1.99
CA ILE A 158 -28.72 -6.91 2.42
C ILE A 158 -28.24 -5.45 2.51
N GLN A 159 -28.98 -4.55 1.87
CA GLN A 159 -28.86 -3.11 2.06
C GLN A 159 -29.18 -2.76 3.52
N LYS A 160 -28.23 -2.13 4.21
CA LYS A 160 -28.55 -1.30 5.39
C LYS A 160 -28.23 0.15 5.04
N GLU A 161 -29.29 0.90 4.78
CA GLU A 161 -29.33 2.34 4.93
C GLU A 161 -28.99 2.73 6.38
N LYS A 162 -28.35 3.91 6.54
CA LYS A 162 -28.40 4.85 7.68
C LYS A 162 -27.26 5.88 7.49
N THR A 163 -27.37 7.18 7.71
CA THR A 163 -28.45 8.14 7.99
C THR A 163 -27.78 9.52 7.84
N LYS A 164 -28.47 10.49 7.24
CA LYS A 164 -28.01 11.89 7.17
C LYS A 164 -28.10 12.54 8.56
N THR A 165 -26.97 12.86 9.18
CA THR A 165 -26.87 13.90 10.21
C THR A 165 -25.95 15.00 9.69
N GLN A 166 -26.47 16.22 9.58
CA GLN A 166 -25.69 17.38 9.13
C GLN A 166 -24.73 17.81 10.25
N ASN A 167 -23.57 17.15 10.33
CA ASN A 167 -22.50 17.58 11.22
C ASN A 167 -21.90 18.90 10.70
N PRO A 168 -21.50 19.83 11.60
CA PRO A 168 -20.81 21.05 11.22
C PRO A 168 -19.54 20.71 10.43
N LYS A 169 -19.32 21.43 9.32
CA LYS A 169 -18.25 21.15 8.35
C LYS A 169 -16.98 21.89 8.77
N GLY A 170 -15.88 21.15 8.93
CA GLY A 170 -14.53 21.66 9.12
C GLY A 170 -13.60 21.24 7.98
N PHE A 171 -12.33 21.60 8.11
CA PHE A 171 -11.29 21.33 7.10
C PHE A 171 -10.04 20.75 7.74
N CYS A 172 -9.40 19.79 7.08
CA CYS A 172 -8.11 19.27 7.53
C CYS A 172 -7.05 20.37 7.44
N ILE A 173 -6.35 20.67 8.54
CA ILE A 173 -5.35 21.75 8.57
C ILE A 173 -4.13 21.51 7.67
N ARG A 174 -3.90 20.26 7.22
CA ARG A 174 -2.78 19.87 6.34
C ARG A 174 -3.14 19.83 4.86
N CYS A 175 -4.21 19.11 4.50
CA CYS A 175 -4.60 18.87 3.10
C CYS A 175 -5.83 19.66 2.64
N ASN A 176 -6.49 20.37 3.56
CA ASN A 176 -7.72 21.14 3.33
C ASN A 176 -8.95 20.30 2.92
N ASP A 177 -8.91 18.98 3.09
CA ASP A 177 -10.08 18.12 2.88
C ASP A 177 -11.22 18.48 3.84
N LYS A 178 -12.46 18.39 3.36
CA LYS A 178 -13.66 18.60 4.19
C LYS A 178 -13.82 17.44 5.17
N ILE A 179 -13.87 17.75 6.46
CA ILE A 179 -14.04 16.81 7.56
C ILE A 179 -15.12 17.29 8.53
N SER A 180 -15.46 16.48 9.53
CA SER A 180 -16.28 16.94 10.65
C SER A 180 -15.53 17.99 11.44
N TYR A 181 -16.20 19.08 11.82
CA TYR A 181 -15.63 20.12 12.65
C TYR A 181 -15.39 19.59 14.08
N ASN A 182 -14.12 19.51 14.49
CA ASN A 182 -13.67 19.14 15.83
C ASN A 182 -12.23 19.66 16.04
N ILE A 183 -12.06 20.62 16.96
CA ILE A 183 -10.77 21.25 17.28
C ILE A 183 -9.76 20.23 17.85
N GLU A 184 -10.21 19.19 18.56
CA GLU A 184 -9.35 18.11 19.08
C GLU A 184 -8.92 17.12 17.98
N ARG A 185 -9.58 17.15 16.82
CA ARG A 185 -9.29 16.31 15.66
C ARG A 185 -9.22 17.14 14.38
N PRO A 186 -8.24 18.06 14.26
CA PRO A 186 -8.18 19.03 13.17
C PRO A 186 -7.67 18.44 11.85
N TYR A 187 -7.34 17.15 11.83
CA TYR A 187 -6.86 16.42 10.68
C TYR A 187 -7.91 15.45 10.14
N CYS A 188 -7.87 15.20 8.82
CA CYS A 188 -8.52 14.01 8.27
C CYS A 188 -7.83 12.73 8.76
N LYS A 189 -8.49 11.58 8.64
CA LYS A 189 -7.96 10.30 9.12
C LYS A 189 -6.52 10.03 8.61
N THR A 190 -6.26 10.34 7.35
CA THR A 190 -4.95 10.17 6.72
C THR A 190 -3.90 11.12 7.30
N CYS A 191 -4.20 12.42 7.41
CA CYS A 191 -3.25 13.39 7.95
C CYS A 191 -3.03 13.23 9.45
N PHE A 192 -4.04 12.81 10.22
CA PHE A 192 -3.94 12.53 11.65
C PHE A 192 -2.95 11.40 11.89
N TYR A 193 -3.04 10.32 11.09
CA TYR A 193 -2.15 9.18 11.19
C TYR A 193 -0.69 9.55 10.89
N ILE A 194 -0.44 10.42 9.89
CA ILE A 194 0.91 10.93 9.64
C ILE A 194 1.40 11.80 10.80
N TRP A 195 0.54 12.66 11.36
CA TRP A 195 0.90 13.51 12.49
C TRP A 195 1.17 12.70 13.77
N SER A 196 0.39 11.64 14.05
CA SER A 196 0.54 10.81 15.25
C SER A 196 1.84 10.01 15.31
N GLU A 197 2.54 9.84 14.19
CA GLU A 197 3.89 9.23 14.19
C GLU A 197 4.94 10.16 14.83
N TRP A 198 4.70 11.47 14.83
CA TRP A 198 5.62 12.47 15.38
C TRP A 198 5.09 13.13 16.65
N GLU A 199 3.76 13.16 16.80
CA GLU A 199 3.03 13.86 17.85
C GLU A 199 3.54 15.30 18.08
N ASN A 200 3.97 15.97 17.01
CA ASN A 200 4.50 17.33 17.12
C ASN A 200 3.34 18.33 17.14
N TYR A 201 2.84 18.60 18.35
CA TYR A 201 1.73 19.52 18.63
C TYR A 201 1.94 20.95 18.11
N ASN A 202 3.20 21.37 17.93
CA ASN A 202 3.58 22.71 17.48
C ASN A 202 4.03 22.76 16.02
N TYR A 203 3.98 21.64 15.28
CA TYR A 203 4.30 21.63 13.86
C TYR A 203 3.34 22.56 13.10
N VAL A 204 3.91 23.45 12.30
CA VAL A 204 3.16 24.47 11.55
C VAL A 204 2.57 23.85 10.29
N GLU A 205 1.25 23.86 10.21
CA GLU A 205 0.44 23.42 9.08
C GLU A 205 -0.02 24.63 8.24
N VAL A 206 -0.73 24.36 7.15
CA VAL A 206 -0.97 25.34 6.08
C VAL A 206 -2.41 25.87 6.00
N GLY A 207 -3.34 25.35 6.79
CA GLY A 207 -4.77 25.68 6.66
C GLY A 207 -5.51 25.85 7.98
N CYS A 208 -6.61 26.61 7.94
CA CYS A 208 -7.52 26.80 9.07
C CYS A 208 -8.62 25.74 9.12
N HIS A 209 -8.80 25.09 10.27
CA HIS A 209 -9.83 24.05 10.47
C HIS A 209 -11.26 24.58 10.31
N GLY A 210 -11.52 25.82 10.73
CA GLY A 210 -12.86 26.41 10.70
C GLY A 210 -13.29 26.92 9.32
N CYS A 211 -12.39 27.51 8.52
CA CYS A 211 -12.76 28.14 7.25
C CYS A 211 -12.03 27.62 6.01
N GLY A 212 -11.01 26.75 6.16
CA GLY A 212 -10.25 26.17 5.06
C GLY A 212 -9.36 27.17 4.30
N LYS A 213 -9.19 28.39 4.82
CA LYS A 213 -8.28 29.39 4.24
C LYS A 213 -6.82 29.03 4.59
N PRO A 214 -5.86 29.33 3.69
CA PRO A 214 -4.45 29.21 4.00
C PRO A 214 -4.09 30.06 5.22
N GLU A 215 -3.50 29.45 6.24
CA GLU A 215 -3.13 30.07 7.50
C GLU A 215 -2.07 29.22 8.20
N ALA A 216 -1.10 29.84 8.89
CA ALA A 216 -0.12 29.12 9.68
C ALA A 216 -0.75 28.66 11.00
N THR A 217 -1.30 27.44 11.02
CA THR A 217 -1.95 26.83 12.20
C THR A 217 -1.09 25.70 12.76
N THR A 218 -1.43 25.21 13.95
CA THR A 218 -0.81 24.01 14.54
C THR A 218 -1.90 23.09 15.08
N PHE A 219 -1.54 21.87 15.50
CA PHE A 219 -2.52 21.03 16.21
C PHE A 219 -3.06 21.70 17.47
N MET A 220 -2.22 22.43 18.22
CA MET A 220 -2.63 23.20 19.41
C MET A 220 -3.50 24.42 19.10
N LYS A 221 -3.33 24.99 17.90
CA LYS A 221 -4.06 26.18 17.44
C LYS A 221 -4.52 25.95 15.99
N PRO A 222 -5.54 25.11 15.78
CA PRO A 222 -5.91 24.63 14.44
C PRO A 222 -6.75 25.66 13.65
N GLU A 223 -6.98 26.85 14.19
CA GLU A 223 -7.84 27.87 13.60
C GLU A 223 -7.14 29.22 13.49
N CYS A 224 -7.52 29.99 12.47
CA CYS A 224 -7.15 31.40 12.39
C CYS A 224 -7.85 32.22 13.48
N TYR A 225 -7.29 33.38 13.82
CA TYR A 225 -7.79 34.24 14.89
C TYR A 225 -9.29 34.59 14.74
N SER A 226 -9.76 34.81 13.51
CA SER A 226 -11.16 35.14 13.23
C SER A 226 -12.12 33.97 13.43
N CYS A 227 -11.68 32.72 13.22
CA CYS A 227 -12.46 31.52 13.49
C CYS A 227 -12.47 31.22 14.98
N PHE A 228 -11.30 31.29 15.63
CA PHE A 228 -11.16 31.13 17.07
C PHE A 228 -12.10 32.08 17.82
N LYS A 229 -12.10 33.38 17.50
CA LYS A 229 -12.97 34.38 18.17
C LYS A 229 -14.48 34.13 17.97
N LYS A 230 -14.89 33.41 16.92
CA LYS A 230 -16.31 33.07 16.70
C LYS A 230 -16.76 31.87 17.53
N ASN A 231 -15.83 31.03 17.95
CA ASN A 231 -16.08 29.77 18.66
C ASN A 231 -15.70 29.85 20.15
N SER A 232 -15.12 30.98 20.60
CA SER A 232 -14.78 31.29 21.99
C SER A 232 -15.89 32.04 22.74
#